data_AF-A0A835CEC2-F1
#
_entry.id   AF-A0A835CEC2-F1
#
_cell.length_a   1.000
_cell.length_b   1.000
_cell.length_c   1.000
_cell.angle_alpha   90.00
_cell.angle_beta   90.00
_cell.angle_gamma   90.00
#
_symmetry.space_group_name_H-M   'P 1'
#
loop_
_entity.id
_entity.type
_entity.pdbx_description
1 polymer ?
#
loop_
_entity_poly.entity_id
_entity_poly.type
_entity_poly.pdbx_seq_one_letter_code
_entity_poly.pdbx_strand_id
1 'polypeptide(L)'
;MSRVSPEYEKGLNVFLDFAFAHTIVKGKIRCACSRCGFKRWHTREVVYDHLICTQFPQGYTIWTFHGESLIGDASNTSNIAQDRITDIDEQGVVRDGRLKVLEVWSLPAGQRVVVPFNAEAQPVGNAAGLLSGFLGIIVTEVNTFPISYRSWDKVPNSYKEACFNSIKAKFCLDRDIDKHFVIKKFEKNWRNYRVFLFGRFYKVEKTREQNLQKYPQFIPFDMWAAFVDYRLEQKTKVRKVLNGFASRTPLLV
;
A
#
# COMPACT_ATOMS: atom_id res chain seq x y z
N MET A 1 -3.33 24.60 27.32
CA MET A 1 -4.15 23.44 27.74
C MET A 1 -4.32 22.53 26.53
N SER A 2 -3.87 21.28 26.64
CA SER A 2 -3.91 20.29 25.56
C SER A 2 -5.36 19.95 25.19
N ARG A 3 -5.70 19.99 23.89
CA ARG A 3 -7.01 19.57 23.35
C ARG A 3 -7.09 18.05 23.13
N VAL A 4 -6.12 17.30 23.66
CA VAL A 4 -5.84 15.92 23.30
C VAL A 4 -6.10 15.03 24.51
N SER A 5 -6.95 14.02 24.37
CA SER A 5 -7.32 13.15 25.49
C SER A 5 -6.19 12.15 25.82
N PRO A 6 -6.10 11.67 27.07
CA PRO A 6 -5.13 10.63 27.45
C PRO A 6 -5.21 9.38 26.57
N GLU A 7 -6.42 9.01 26.10
CA GLU A 7 -6.63 7.86 25.21
C GLU A 7 -6.00 8.10 23.83
N TYR A 8 -6.10 9.33 23.31
CA TYR A 8 -5.44 9.68 22.05
C TYR A 8 -3.92 9.62 22.21
N GLU A 9 -3.38 10.18 23.30
CA GLU A 9 -1.94 10.15 23.58
C GLU A 9 -1.41 8.72 23.71
N LYS A 10 -2.18 7.84 24.37
CA LYS A 10 -1.88 6.41 24.42
C LYS A 10 -1.87 5.79 23.02
N GLY A 11 -2.92 6.01 22.21
CA GLY A 11 -2.99 5.50 20.84
C GLY A 11 -1.87 6.02 19.93
N LEU A 12 -1.48 7.29 20.10
CA LEU A 12 -0.35 7.90 19.42
C LEU A 12 0.96 7.20 19.79
N ASN A 13 1.19 6.90 21.06
CA ASN A 13 2.38 6.15 21.47
C ASN A 13 2.41 4.73 20.90
N VAL A 14 1.27 4.01 20.88
CA VAL A 14 1.19 2.69 20.22
C VAL A 14 1.52 2.81 18.73
N PHE A 15 1.00 3.82 18.04
CA PHE A 15 1.37 4.10 16.64
C PHE A 15 2.86 4.36 16.48
N LEU A 16 3.45 5.20 17.34
CA LEU A 16 4.88 5.52 17.25
C LEU A 16 5.73 4.28 17.52
N ASP A 17 5.39 3.48 18.53
CA ASP A 17 6.11 2.24 18.82
C ASP A 17 6.06 1.28 17.63
N PHE A 18 4.87 1.08 17.06
CA PHE A 18 4.71 0.28 15.86
C PHE A 18 5.51 0.85 14.69
N ALA A 19 5.33 2.14 14.37
CA ALA A 19 5.97 2.76 13.22
C ALA A 19 7.50 2.74 13.34
N PHE A 20 8.06 3.07 14.51
CA PHE A 20 9.51 3.02 14.72
C PHE A 20 10.05 1.58 14.77
N ALA A 21 9.25 0.61 15.21
CA ALA A 21 9.63 -0.80 15.14
C ALA A 21 9.67 -1.33 13.70
N HIS A 22 8.83 -0.82 12.80
CA HIS A 22 8.64 -1.41 11.47
C HIS A 22 9.21 -0.57 10.30
N THR A 23 9.38 0.74 10.47
CA THR A 23 9.52 1.69 9.34
C THR A 23 10.64 2.70 9.47
N ILE A 24 11.47 2.54 10.50
CA ILE A 24 12.54 3.46 10.79
C ILE A 24 13.57 3.46 9.66
N VAL A 25 13.85 4.65 9.14
CA VAL A 25 14.89 4.92 8.14
C VAL A 25 15.77 6.03 8.69
N LYS A 26 17.04 5.73 8.96
CA LYS A 26 18.01 6.68 9.54
C LYS A 26 17.45 7.40 10.78
N GLY A 27 16.81 6.66 11.67
CA GLY A 27 16.22 7.20 12.91
C GLY A 27 14.91 7.96 12.72
N LYS A 28 14.28 7.93 11.54
CA LYS A 28 13.08 8.71 11.21
C LYS A 28 11.98 7.85 10.60
N ILE A 29 10.73 8.29 10.73
CA ILE A 29 9.57 7.71 10.05
C ILE A 29 8.85 8.78 9.22
N ARG A 30 8.01 8.39 8.28
CA ARG A 30 7.10 9.32 7.60
C ARG A 30 6.12 9.90 8.63
N CYS A 31 5.91 11.20 8.60
CA CYS A 31 4.95 11.85 9.49
C CYS A 31 3.54 11.74 8.92
N ALA A 32 2.66 11.08 9.67
CA ALA A 32 1.25 10.89 9.30
C ALA A 32 0.39 12.15 9.43
N CYS A 33 0.94 13.25 9.93
CA CYS A 33 0.18 14.46 10.19
C CYS A 33 -0.33 15.11 8.89
N SER A 34 -1.47 15.79 8.96
CA SER A 34 -2.12 16.40 7.79
C SER A 34 -1.24 17.44 7.08
N ARG A 35 -0.36 18.14 7.82
CA ARG A 35 0.59 19.11 7.26
C ARG A 35 1.76 18.46 6.51
N CYS A 36 2.22 17.30 6.97
CA CYS A 36 3.31 16.56 6.32
C CYS A 36 2.81 15.66 5.18
N GLY A 37 1.54 15.23 5.25
CA GLY A 37 0.86 14.49 4.18
C GLY A 37 1.57 13.20 3.80
N PHE A 38 2.17 12.48 4.75
CA PHE A 38 2.95 11.26 4.55
C PHE A 38 4.20 11.40 3.65
N LYS A 39 4.66 12.64 3.38
CA LYS A 39 5.80 12.92 2.49
C LYS A 39 7.10 13.25 3.24
N ARG A 40 7.01 13.73 4.48
CA ARG A 40 8.17 14.21 5.26
C ARG A 40 8.60 13.20 6.31
N TRP A 41 9.91 13.03 6.47
CA TRP A 41 10.53 12.12 7.43
C TRP A 41 11.03 12.86 8.67
N HIS A 42 10.63 12.41 9.84
CA HIS A 42 10.91 13.08 11.11
C HIS A 42 11.24 12.08 12.22
N THR A 43 11.92 12.55 13.27
CA THR A 43 12.23 11.74 14.47
C THR A 43 10.97 11.51 15.30
N ARG A 44 11.04 10.64 16.30
CA ARG A 44 9.88 10.26 17.12
C ARG A 44 9.26 11.48 17.80
N GLU A 45 10.10 12.35 18.34
CA GLU A 45 9.72 13.55 19.07
C GLU A 45 8.98 14.52 18.15
N VAL A 46 9.53 14.78 16.96
CA VAL A 46 8.93 15.69 15.99
C VAL A 46 7.60 15.14 15.44
N VAL A 47 7.51 13.82 15.19
CA VAL A 47 6.25 13.20 14.76
C VAL A 47 5.20 13.24 15.87
N TYR A 48 5.60 12.99 17.12
CA TYR A 48 4.74 13.11 18.29
C TYR A 48 4.15 14.52 18.38
N ASP A 49 5.01 15.55 18.40
CA ASP A 49 4.57 16.96 18.50
C ASP A 49 3.63 17.35 17.35
N HIS A 50 3.97 16.97 16.12
CA HIS A 50 3.12 17.24 14.97
C HIS A 50 1.74 16.57 15.12
N LEU A 51 1.66 15.32 15.58
CA LEU A 51 0.39 14.61 15.72
C LEU A 51 -0.41 15.07 16.94
N ILE A 52 0.24 15.52 18.01
CA ILE A 52 -0.44 16.23 19.12
C ILE A 52 -1.07 17.54 18.61
N CYS A 53 -0.36 18.31 17.78
CA CYS A 53 -0.85 19.60 17.30
C CYS A 53 -1.88 19.52 16.16
N THR A 54 -1.73 18.57 15.23
CA THR A 54 -2.55 18.53 13.99
C THR A 54 -3.43 17.29 13.88
N GLN A 55 -3.23 16.29 14.74
CA GLN A 55 -3.87 14.98 14.72
C GLN A 55 -3.61 14.16 13.45
N PHE A 56 -4.05 12.89 13.50
CA PHE A 56 -4.06 12.02 12.35
C PHE A 56 -5.14 12.45 11.35
N PRO A 57 -4.93 12.25 10.04
CA PRO A 57 -5.98 12.36 9.04
C PRO A 57 -7.17 11.49 9.43
N GLN A 58 -8.37 12.03 9.26
CA GLN A 58 -9.60 11.32 9.62
C GLN A 58 -9.68 9.97 8.89
N GLY A 59 -9.91 8.91 9.66
CA GLY A 59 -10.04 7.54 9.13
C GLY A 59 -8.71 6.81 8.88
N TYR A 60 -7.56 7.42 9.15
CA TYR A 60 -6.26 6.74 9.13
C TYR A 60 -6.09 5.86 10.38
N THR A 61 -6.65 4.65 10.33
CA THR A 61 -6.58 3.66 11.42
C THR A 61 -5.79 2.40 11.07
N ILE A 62 -5.29 2.32 9.84
CA ILE A 62 -4.42 1.24 9.37
C ILE A 62 -3.14 1.91 8.90
N TRP A 63 -2.04 1.55 9.53
CA TRP A 63 -0.75 2.18 9.37
C TRP A 63 0.01 1.59 8.19
N THR A 64 -0.61 1.58 7.00
CA THR A 64 -0.03 0.99 5.78
C THR A 64 1.29 1.64 5.38
N PHE A 65 1.35 2.98 5.45
CA PHE A 65 2.59 3.75 5.28
C PHE A 65 3.64 3.44 6.36
N HIS A 66 3.20 2.79 7.45
CA HIS A 66 4.04 2.38 8.56
C HIS A 66 4.15 0.84 8.68
N GLY A 67 3.91 0.10 7.59
CA GLY A 67 4.17 -1.34 7.53
C GLY A 67 3.02 -2.24 7.99
N GLU A 68 1.86 -1.70 8.36
CA GLU A 68 0.68 -2.52 8.63
C GLU A 68 0.12 -3.09 7.31
N SER A 69 0.05 -4.42 7.22
CA SER A 69 -0.47 -5.09 6.02
C SER A 69 -1.98 -4.91 5.91
N LEU A 70 -2.46 -4.59 4.70
CA LEU A 70 -3.89 -4.47 4.37
C LEU A 70 -4.63 -5.81 4.35
N ILE A 71 -3.88 -6.91 4.32
CA ILE A 71 -4.40 -8.27 4.25
C ILE A 71 -3.73 -9.00 5.41
N GLY A 72 -4.53 -9.64 6.27
CA GLY A 72 -4.07 -10.73 7.13
C GLY A 72 -3.67 -11.92 6.26
N ASP A 73 -2.71 -11.71 5.35
CA ASP A 73 -2.03 -12.78 4.66
C ASP A 73 -1.34 -13.55 5.78
N ALA A 74 -2.01 -14.62 6.21
CA ALA A 74 -1.48 -15.68 7.04
C ALA A 74 -0.39 -16.45 6.28
N SER A 75 0.58 -15.74 5.72
CA SER A 75 1.91 -16.26 5.45
C SER A 75 2.74 -15.98 6.71
N ASN A 76 2.53 -16.83 7.72
CA ASN A 76 3.38 -17.06 8.90
C ASN A 76 4.14 -15.85 9.45
N THR A 77 3.48 -15.03 10.26
CA THR A 77 4.15 -14.17 11.25
C THR A 77 4.49 -14.93 12.55
N SER A 78 4.56 -16.25 12.53
CA SER A 78 5.08 -17.05 13.63
C SER A 78 6.07 -18.09 13.12
N ASN A 79 7.33 -17.68 12.98
CA ASN A 79 8.42 -18.37 13.66
C ASN A 79 9.60 -17.41 13.80
N ILE A 80 9.81 -16.99 15.05
CA ILE A 80 11.01 -16.33 15.55
C ILE A 80 12.14 -17.37 15.47
N ALA A 81 12.65 -17.60 14.26
CA ALA A 81 13.89 -18.32 13.96
C ALA A 81 14.29 -18.03 12.50
N GLN A 82 15.33 -17.20 12.33
CA GLN A 82 16.17 -17.06 11.12
C GLN A 82 15.56 -16.48 9.82
N ASP A 83 14.85 -15.33 9.86
CA ASP A 83 14.61 -14.52 8.64
C ASP A 83 15.89 -13.80 8.20
N ARG A 84 16.81 -14.55 7.58
CA ARG A 84 17.94 -13.97 6.84
C ARG A 84 17.48 -13.69 5.40
N ILE A 85 17.81 -12.49 4.95
CA ILE A 85 17.64 -11.99 3.60
C ILE A 85 19.04 -11.91 3.00
N THR A 86 19.21 -12.53 1.84
CA THR A 86 20.44 -12.44 1.06
C THR A 86 20.40 -11.19 0.19
N ASP A 87 21.46 -10.41 0.24
CA ASP A 87 21.69 -9.28 -0.66
C ASP A 87 23.08 -9.38 -1.30
N ILE A 88 23.23 -8.70 -2.43
CA ILE A 88 24.46 -8.65 -3.22
C ILE A 88 24.80 -7.18 -3.52
N ASP A 89 26.05 -6.79 -3.32
CA ASP A 89 26.53 -5.45 -3.68
C ASP A 89 27.06 -5.37 -5.12
N GLU A 90 27.48 -4.17 -5.53
CA GLU A 90 28.00 -3.90 -6.88
C GLU A 90 29.26 -4.70 -7.22
N GLN A 91 30.01 -5.12 -6.21
CA GLN A 91 31.24 -5.91 -6.36
C GLN A 91 30.94 -7.43 -6.38
N GLY A 92 29.68 -7.82 -6.25
CA GLY A 92 29.26 -9.21 -6.20
C GLY A 92 29.42 -9.86 -4.83
N VAL A 93 29.72 -9.09 -3.77
CA VAL A 93 29.84 -9.63 -2.42
C VAL A 93 28.44 -9.94 -1.90
N VAL A 94 28.24 -11.20 -1.53
CA VAL A 94 26.97 -11.70 -0.99
C VAL A 94 26.98 -11.56 0.53
N ARG A 95 25.88 -11.05 1.08
CA ARG A 95 25.67 -10.86 2.52
C ARG A 95 24.33 -11.45 2.89
N ASP A 96 24.28 -12.05 4.08
CA ASP A 96 23.02 -12.49 4.68
C ASP A 96 22.77 -11.70 5.95
N GLY A 97 21.62 -11.06 6.05
CA GLY A 97 21.27 -10.23 7.20
C GLY A 97 19.78 -10.19 7.46
N ARG A 98 19.37 -9.49 8.51
CA ARG A 98 17.96 -9.15 8.71
C ARG A 98 17.69 -7.87 7.95
N LEU A 99 16.62 -7.85 7.16
CA LEU A 99 16.19 -6.68 6.42
C LEU A 99 14.68 -6.54 6.50
N LYS A 100 14.19 -5.38 6.94
CA LYS A 100 12.75 -5.07 6.97
C LYS A 100 12.32 -4.44 5.66
N VAL A 101 11.03 -4.57 5.34
CA VAL A 101 10.43 -4.08 4.08
C VAL A 101 10.82 -2.64 3.76
N LEU A 102 10.81 -1.75 4.75
CA LEU A 102 11.09 -0.33 4.51
C LEU A 102 12.57 0.04 4.52
N GLU A 103 13.41 -0.79 5.13
CA GLU A 103 14.87 -0.63 5.07
C GLU A 103 15.38 -0.85 3.63
N VAL A 104 14.64 -1.60 2.81
CA VAL A 104 14.91 -1.79 1.37
C VAL A 104 15.09 -0.45 0.64
N TRP A 105 14.32 0.59 0.99
CA TRP A 105 14.47 1.93 0.38
C TRP A 105 15.84 2.56 0.65
N SER A 106 16.46 2.17 1.76
CA SER A 106 17.72 2.73 2.26
C SER A 106 18.94 1.92 1.86
N LEU A 107 18.76 0.82 1.12
CA LEU A 107 19.89 0.07 0.59
C LEU A 107 20.79 1.01 -0.22
N PRO A 108 22.12 0.95 -0.03
CA PRO A 108 23.11 1.60 -0.87
C PRO A 108 22.86 1.43 -2.37
N ALA A 109 23.39 2.35 -3.16
CA ALA A 109 23.37 2.21 -4.61
C ALA A 109 24.03 0.88 -5.01
N GLY A 110 23.34 0.16 -5.90
CA GLY A 110 23.72 -1.15 -6.42
C GLY A 110 23.78 -2.31 -5.42
N GLN A 111 23.42 -2.11 -4.15
CA GLN A 111 23.07 -3.20 -3.25
C GLN A 111 21.63 -3.66 -3.52
N ARG A 112 21.46 -4.94 -3.86
CA ARG A 112 20.18 -5.53 -4.26
C ARG A 112 19.87 -6.81 -3.50
N VAL A 113 18.62 -6.98 -3.10
CA VAL A 113 18.13 -8.22 -2.47
C VAL A 113 18.02 -9.32 -3.52
N VAL A 114 18.60 -10.47 -3.23
CA VAL A 114 18.46 -11.67 -4.06
C VAL A 114 17.08 -12.29 -3.80
N VAL A 115 16.29 -12.45 -4.86
CA VAL A 115 14.96 -13.06 -4.77
C VAL A 115 14.97 -14.38 -5.53
N PRO A 116 14.98 -15.53 -4.84
CA PRO A 116 14.87 -16.82 -5.51
C PRO A 116 13.48 -16.99 -6.12
N PHE A 117 13.40 -17.61 -7.30
CA PHE A 117 12.15 -17.98 -7.96
C PHE A 117 12.12 -19.48 -8.22
N ASN A 118 10.94 -20.09 -8.09
CA ASN A 118 10.72 -21.49 -8.47
C ASN A 118 10.51 -21.68 -9.99
N ALA A 119 10.27 -22.91 -10.42
CA ALA A 119 10.05 -23.27 -11.82
C ALA A 119 8.82 -22.58 -12.43
N GLU A 120 7.82 -22.26 -11.61
CA GLU A 120 6.60 -21.55 -11.99
C GLU A 120 6.76 -20.01 -12.02
N ALA A 121 8.01 -19.53 -11.90
CA ALA A 121 8.35 -18.11 -11.84
C ALA A 121 7.62 -17.34 -10.73
N GLN A 122 7.47 -17.97 -9.56
CA GLN A 122 7.00 -17.34 -8.34
C GLN A 122 8.18 -17.14 -7.38
N PRO A 123 8.27 -15.98 -6.70
CA PRO A 123 9.31 -15.77 -5.71
C PRO A 123 9.08 -16.68 -4.52
N VAL A 124 10.15 -17.25 -3.97
CA VAL A 124 10.12 -18.18 -2.84
C VAL A 124 11.07 -17.75 -1.72
N GLY A 125 10.85 -18.29 -0.52
CA GLY A 125 11.65 -17.98 0.66
C GLY A 125 11.38 -16.58 1.26
N ASN A 126 12.21 -16.19 2.22
CA ASN A 126 12.02 -14.97 3.02
C ASN A 126 12.00 -13.69 2.17
N ALA A 127 12.84 -13.64 1.12
CA ALA A 127 12.88 -12.53 0.17
C ALA A 127 11.57 -12.36 -0.61
N ALA A 128 10.77 -13.42 -0.79
CA ALA A 128 9.45 -13.32 -1.43
C ALA A 128 8.45 -12.54 -0.58
N GLY A 129 8.45 -12.78 0.74
CA GLY A 129 7.65 -12.02 1.70
C GLY A 129 8.06 -10.55 1.73
N LEU A 130 9.37 -10.29 1.78
CA LEU A 130 9.94 -8.94 1.73
C LEU A 130 9.54 -8.19 0.46
N LEU A 131 9.69 -8.84 -0.71
CA LEU A 131 9.26 -8.29 -1.99
C LEU A 131 7.75 -8.01 -2.01
N SER A 132 6.92 -8.97 -1.57
CA SER A 132 5.46 -8.80 -1.55
C SER A 132 5.03 -7.61 -0.68
N GLY A 133 5.63 -7.47 0.51
CA GLY A 133 5.41 -6.32 1.39
C GLY A 133 5.83 -5.01 0.73
N PHE A 134 7.01 -4.98 0.11
CA PHE A 134 7.54 -3.80 -0.57
C PHE A 134 6.63 -3.35 -1.72
N LEU A 135 6.20 -4.28 -2.57
CA LEU A 135 5.25 -4.03 -3.66
C LEU A 135 3.89 -3.53 -3.13
N GLY A 136 3.46 -4.04 -1.97
CA GLY A 136 2.25 -3.58 -1.28
C GLY A 136 2.30 -2.11 -0.90
N ILE A 137 3.45 -1.64 -0.40
CA ILE A 137 3.63 -0.24 -0.01
C ILE A 137 3.59 0.68 -1.23
N ILE A 138 4.28 0.32 -2.33
CA ILE A 138 4.37 1.17 -3.52
C ILE A 138 2.98 1.46 -4.10
N VAL A 139 2.07 0.49 -4.17
CA VAL A 139 0.74 0.72 -4.75
C VAL A 139 -0.16 1.66 -3.92
N THR A 140 0.22 1.97 -2.68
CA THR A 140 -0.52 2.92 -1.84
C THR A 140 -0.14 4.38 -2.14
N GLU A 141 0.95 4.61 -2.88
CA GLU A 141 1.38 5.94 -3.31
C GLU A 141 0.47 6.47 -4.42
N VAL A 142 -0.49 7.32 -4.04
CA VAL A 142 -1.55 7.81 -4.92
C VAL A 142 -1.05 8.64 -6.12
N ASN A 143 0.14 9.23 -6.01
CA ASN A 143 0.75 9.97 -7.13
C ASN A 143 1.37 9.03 -8.18
N THR A 144 1.74 7.83 -7.77
CA THR A 144 2.36 6.81 -8.61
C THR A 144 1.31 5.88 -9.22
N PHE A 145 0.31 5.50 -8.41
CA PHE A 145 -0.80 4.65 -8.82
C PHE A 145 -2.16 5.29 -8.50
N PRO A 146 -2.62 6.26 -9.32
CA PRO A 146 -3.88 6.93 -9.09
C PRO A 146 -5.06 5.95 -9.08
N ILE A 147 -5.96 6.12 -8.12
CA ILE A 147 -7.14 5.27 -7.97
C ILE A 147 -8.26 5.61 -8.96
N SER A 148 -8.17 6.78 -9.61
CA SER A 148 -9.15 7.32 -10.54
C SER A 148 -9.19 6.58 -11.88
N TYR A 149 -8.13 5.87 -12.26
CA TYR A 149 -8.16 5.01 -13.44
C TYR A 149 -9.20 3.90 -13.28
N ARG A 150 -10.06 3.75 -14.30
CA ARG A 150 -11.16 2.78 -14.29
C ARG A 150 -10.64 1.33 -14.26
N SER A 151 -9.54 1.06 -14.95
CA SER A 151 -8.91 -0.26 -15.06
C SER A 151 -7.39 -0.16 -15.17
N TRP A 152 -6.68 -1.27 -14.91
CA TRP A 152 -5.22 -1.31 -14.83
C TRP A 152 -4.54 -1.07 -16.17
N ASP A 153 -5.18 -1.48 -17.27
CA ASP A 153 -4.72 -1.21 -18.64
C ASP A 153 -4.68 0.29 -18.95
N LYS A 154 -5.50 1.11 -18.27
CA LYS A 154 -5.51 2.57 -18.44
C LYS A 154 -4.44 3.29 -17.62
N VAL A 155 -3.83 2.62 -16.64
CA VAL A 155 -2.68 3.17 -15.92
C VAL A 155 -1.50 3.25 -16.91
N PRO A 156 -0.88 4.43 -17.11
CA PRO A 156 0.19 4.62 -18.08
C PRO A 156 1.32 3.62 -17.90
N ASN A 157 1.81 3.06 -19.01
CA ASN A 157 2.95 2.14 -18.97
C ASN A 157 4.21 2.83 -18.48
N SER A 158 4.40 4.13 -18.74
CA SER A 158 5.52 4.91 -18.19
C SER A 158 5.60 4.84 -16.66
N TYR A 159 4.46 4.85 -15.96
CA TYR A 159 4.43 4.72 -14.50
C TYR A 159 4.79 3.30 -14.06
N LYS A 160 4.26 2.29 -14.76
CA LYS A 160 4.57 0.88 -14.50
C LYS A 160 6.07 0.59 -14.68
N GLU A 161 6.67 1.13 -15.75
CA GLU A 161 8.10 1.02 -16.05
C GLU A 161 8.97 1.75 -15.03
N ALA A 162 8.66 3.02 -14.71
CA ALA A 162 9.42 3.79 -13.72
C ALA A 162 9.42 3.12 -12.33
N CYS A 163 8.26 2.58 -11.93
CA CYS A 163 8.15 1.78 -10.71
C CYS A 163 9.00 0.51 -10.78
N PHE A 164 8.89 -0.25 -11.87
CA PHE A 164 9.66 -1.47 -12.02
C PHE A 164 11.17 -1.20 -11.96
N ASN A 165 11.65 -0.16 -12.63
CA ASN A 165 13.06 0.24 -12.59
C ASN A 165 13.52 0.60 -11.17
N SER A 166 12.67 1.28 -10.39
CA SER A 166 12.97 1.60 -8.99
C SER A 166 13.04 0.34 -8.11
N ILE A 167 12.24 -0.68 -8.40
CA ILE A 167 12.27 -1.97 -7.68
C ILE A 167 13.49 -2.78 -8.10
N LYS A 168 13.79 -2.83 -9.41
CA LYS A 168 14.97 -3.53 -9.95
C LYS A 168 16.28 -2.96 -9.42
N ALA A 169 16.30 -1.68 -9.05
CA ALA A 169 17.44 -1.06 -8.36
C ALA A 169 17.64 -1.58 -6.92
N LYS A 170 16.66 -2.28 -6.35
CA LYS A 170 16.67 -2.78 -4.96
C LYS A 170 16.54 -4.30 -4.85
N PHE A 171 16.08 -4.97 -5.90
CA PHE A 171 15.92 -6.42 -5.96
C PHE A 171 16.54 -6.95 -7.25
N CYS A 172 17.17 -8.12 -7.19
CA CYS A 172 17.66 -8.85 -8.36
C CYS A 172 16.47 -9.42 -9.16
N LEU A 173 15.87 -8.59 -10.01
CA LEU A 173 14.74 -8.90 -10.88
C LEU A 173 15.15 -8.63 -12.33
N ASP A 174 16.11 -9.43 -12.81
CA ASP A 174 16.81 -9.16 -14.05
C ASP A 174 16.16 -9.81 -15.28
N ARG A 175 15.24 -10.76 -15.10
CA ARG A 175 14.57 -11.49 -16.19
C ARG A 175 13.23 -10.85 -16.56
N ASP A 176 12.82 -10.97 -17.81
CA ASP A 176 11.52 -10.48 -18.27
C ASP A 176 10.34 -11.13 -17.54
N ILE A 177 10.49 -12.39 -17.15
CA ILE A 177 9.46 -13.10 -16.39
C ILE A 177 9.28 -12.52 -14.97
N ASP A 178 10.35 -11.96 -14.37
CA ASP A 178 10.29 -11.29 -13.07
C ASP A 178 9.47 -10.00 -13.17
N LYS A 179 9.70 -9.24 -14.26
CA LYS A 179 8.91 -8.06 -14.58
C LYS A 179 7.44 -8.41 -14.75
N HIS A 180 7.13 -9.46 -15.50
CA HIS A 180 5.75 -9.92 -15.68
C HIS A 180 5.07 -10.23 -14.34
N PHE A 181 5.77 -10.95 -13.44
CA PHE A 181 5.28 -11.23 -12.09
C PHE A 181 4.98 -9.93 -11.32
N VAL A 182 5.92 -8.98 -11.28
CA VAL A 182 5.77 -7.71 -10.54
C VAL A 182 4.58 -6.91 -11.05
N ILE A 183 4.44 -6.76 -12.37
CA ILE A 183 3.32 -5.99 -12.96
C ILE A 183 1.98 -6.65 -12.62
N LYS A 184 1.89 -7.98 -12.67
CA LYS A 184 0.68 -8.73 -12.29
C LYS A 184 0.35 -8.58 -10.80
N LYS A 185 1.37 -8.60 -9.94
CA LYS A 185 1.21 -8.37 -8.50
C LYS A 185 0.76 -6.94 -8.21
N PHE A 186 1.29 -5.94 -8.91
CA PHE A 186 0.83 -4.56 -8.80
C PHE A 186 -0.63 -4.39 -9.20
N GLU A 187 -1.06 -5.01 -10.29
CA GLU A 187 -2.47 -5.00 -10.68
C GLU A 187 -3.37 -5.53 -9.57
N LYS A 188 -3.02 -6.69 -9.00
CA LYS A 188 -3.77 -7.31 -7.89
C LYS A 188 -3.81 -6.37 -6.68
N ASN A 189 -2.65 -5.87 -6.25
CA ASN A 189 -2.54 -5.02 -5.07
C ASN A 189 -3.29 -3.68 -5.27
N TRP A 190 -3.21 -3.06 -6.45
CA TRP A 190 -3.92 -1.83 -6.78
C TRP A 190 -5.45 -2.02 -6.79
N ARG A 191 -5.94 -3.13 -7.35
CA ARG A 191 -7.38 -3.49 -7.28
C ARG A 191 -7.82 -3.67 -5.83
N ASN A 192 -7.05 -4.40 -5.03
CA ASN A 192 -7.36 -4.64 -3.62
C ASN A 192 -7.37 -3.35 -2.81
N TYR A 193 -6.39 -2.47 -3.01
CA TYR A 193 -6.30 -1.17 -2.34
C TYR A 193 -7.52 -0.28 -2.65
N ARG A 194 -7.97 -0.24 -3.91
CA ARG A 194 -9.20 0.48 -4.29
C ARG A 194 -10.44 -0.09 -3.60
N VAL A 195 -10.57 -1.41 -3.52
CA VAL A 195 -11.69 -2.07 -2.81
C VAL A 195 -11.66 -1.71 -1.33
N PHE A 196 -10.47 -1.77 -0.71
CA PHE A 196 -10.25 -1.38 0.68
C PHE A 196 -10.67 0.07 0.92
N LEU A 197 -10.16 1.01 0.13
CA LEU A 197 -10.50 2.43 0.25
C LEU A 197 -12.02 2.66 0.13
N PHE A 198 -12.66 2.02 -0.86
CA PHE A 198 -14.10 2.14 -1.04
C PHE A 198 -14.85 1.58 0.18
N GLY A 199 -14.54 0.38 0.65
CA GLY A 199 -15.20 -0.22 1.82
C GLY A 199 -15.01 0.58 3.11
N ARG A 200 -13.87 1.25 3.26
CA ARG A 200 -13.55 2.04 4.46
C ARG A 200 -14.26 3.39 4.47
N PHE A 201 -14.18 4.12 3.36
CA PHE A 201 -14.55 5.54 3.30
C PHE A 201 -15.92 5.80 2.68
N TYR A 202 -16.42 4.91 1.80
CA TYR A 202 -17.75 5.07 1.22
C TYR A 202 -18.83 4.49 2.14
N LYS A 203 -19.90 5.26 2.36
CA LYS A 203 -21.06 4.92 3.19
C LYS A 203 -22.30 4.84 2.31
N VAL A 204 -22.90 3.64 2.23
CA VAL A 204 -24.03 3.36 1.32
C VAL A 204 -25.30 4.08 1.72
N GLU A 205 -25.44 4.39 3.00
CA GLU A 205 -26.54 5.12 3.62
C GLU A 205 -26.46 6.64 3.39
N LYS A 206 -25.35 7.15 2.86
CA LYS A 206 -25.15 8.58 2.59
C LYS A 206 -25.30 8.89 1.11
N THR A 207 -25.68 10.14 0.81
CA THR A 207 -25.68 10.63 -0.57
C THR A 207 -24.25 10.68 -1.12
N ARG A 208 -24.14 10.80 -2.45
CA ARG A 208 -22.84 10.97 -3.11
C ARG A 208 -22.11 12.20 -2.57
N GLU A 209 -22.80 13.33 -2.48
CA GLU A 209 -22.26 14.62 -2.05
C GLU A 209 -21.75 14.54 -0.60
N GLN A 210 -22.51 13.89 0.28
CA GLN A 210 -22.10 13.66 1.67
C GLN A 210 -20.87 12.74 1.77
N ASN A 211 -20.74 11.74 0.90
CA ASN A 211 -19.55 10.90 0.81
C ASN A 211 -18.33 11.68 0.31
N LEU A 212 -18.52 12.61 -0.63
CA LEU A 212 -17.44 13.45 -1.16
C LEU A 212 -16.94 14.47 -0.13
N GLN A 213 -17.78 14.93 0.80
CA GLN A 213 -17.36 15.83 1.88
C GLN A 213 -16.49 15.14 2.96
N LYS A 214 -16.57 13.81 3.10
CA LYS A 214 -15.83 13.02 4.10
C LYS A 214 -14.80 12.09 3.46
N TYR A 215 -14.12 12.58 2.42
CA TYR A 215 -13.11 11.84 1.68
C TYR A 215 -11.80 11.67 2.47
N PRO A 216 -10.99 10.64 2.18
CA PRO A 216 -9.65 10.51 2.75
C PRO A 216 -8.75 11.65 2.30
N GLN A 217 -8.34 12.55 3.22
CA GLN A 217 -7.58 13.77 2.92
C GLN A 217 -6.20 13.54 2.28
N PHE A 218 -5.65 12.34 2.38
CA PHE A 218 -4.38 11.97 1.72
C PHE A 218 -4.56 11.60 0.23
N ILE A 219 -5.81 11.51 -0.25
CA ILE A 219 -6.14 11.30 -1.65
C ILE A 219 -6.66 12.62 -2.22
N PRO A 220 -6.15 13.08 -3.38
CA PRO A 220 -6.71 14.24 -4.06
C PRO A 220 -8.23 14.10 -4.28
N PHE A 221 -8.97 15.17 -4.02
CA PHE A 221 -10.43 15.18 -4.05
C PHE A 221 -10.98 14.73 -5.41
N ASP A 222 -10.41 15.24 -6.50
CA ASP A 222 -10.77 14.91 -7.88
C ASP A 222 -10.56 13.41 -8.18
N MET A 223 -9.46 12.83 -7.70
CA MET A 223 -9.20 11.40 -7.84
C MET A 223 -10.24 10.56 -7.08
N TRP A 224 -10.57 10.97 -5.85
CA TRP A 224 -11.59 10.29 -5.05
C TRP A 224 -12.97 10.39 -5.70
N ALA A 225 -13.36 11.58 -6.16
CA ALA A 225 -14.64 11.81 -6.82
C ALA A 225 -14.79 10.94 -8.08
N ALA A 226 -13.79 10.94 -8.96
CA ALA A 226 -13.78 10.10 -10.16
C ALA A 226 -13.87 8.60 -9.82
N PHE A 227 -13.19 8.16 -8.76
CA PHE A 227 -13.26 6.78 -8.31
C PHE A 227 -14.66 6.40 -7.77
N VAL A 228 -15.29 7.27 -6.99
CA VAL A 228 -16.66 7.07 -6.49
C VAL A 228 -17.64 6.96 -7.67
N ASP A 229 -17.56 7.87 -8.63
CA ASP A 229 -18.42 7.87 -9.82
C ASP A 229 -18.34 6.56 -10.59
N TYR A 230 -17.11 6.12 -10.87
CA TYR A 230 -16.86 4.83 -11.50
C TYR A 230 -17.51 3.66 -10.73
N ARG A 231 -17.41 3.65 -9.40
CA ARG A 231 -17.96 2.56 -8.57
C ARG A 231 -19.50 2.57 -8.55
N LEU A 232 -20.12 3.74 -8.57
CA LEU A 232 -21.57 3.87 -8.65
C LEU A 232 -22.11 3.45 -10.01
N GLU A 233 -21.42 3.81 -11.09
CA GLU A 233 -21.74 3.32 -12.44
C GLU A 233 -21.69 1.78 -12.51
N GLN A 234 -20.62 1.16 -11.97
CA GLN A 234 -20.49 -0.31 -11.95
C GLN A 234 -21.62 -0.97 -11.16
N LYS A 235 -21.97 -0.43 -9.98
CA LYS A 235 -23.13 -0.93 -9.21
C LYS A 235 -24.43 -0.84 -10.01
N THR A 236 -24.61 0.24 -10.76
CA THR A 236 -25.78 0.45 -11.61
C THR A 236 -25.83 -0.56 -12.76
N LYS A 237 -24.68 -0.85 -13.39
CA LYS A 237 -24.56 -1.88 -14.44
C LYS A 237 -24.91 -3.26 -13.91
N VAL A 238 -24.38 -3.65 -12.74
CA VAL A 238 -24.70 -4.95 -12.11
C VAL A 238 -26.20 -5.06 -11.81
N ARG A 239 -26.83 -4.02 -11.25
CA ARG A 239 -28.28 -4.01 -11.02
C ARG A 239 -29.09 -4.16 -12.32
N LYS A 240 -28.71 -3.46 -13.40
CA LYS A 240 -29.37 -3.60 -14.71
C LYS A 240 -29.26 -5.02 -15.27
N VAL A 241 -28.09 -5.65 -15.13
CA VAL A 241 -27.86 -7.03 -15.56
C VAL A 241 -28.73 -8.00 -14.76
N LEU A 242 -28.74 -7.90 -13.43
CA LEU A 242 -29.58 -8.74 -12.56
C LEU A 242 -31.08 -8.56 -12.83
N ASN A 243 -31.54 -7.31 -13.00
CA ASN A 243 -32.93 -7.02 -13.34
C ASN A 243 -33.30 -7.55 -14.74
N GLY A 244 -32.37 -7.49 -15.70
CA GLY A 244 -32.55 -8.03 -17.06
C GLY A 244 -32.63 -9.56 -17.11
N PHE A 245 -31.93 -10.25 -16.20
CA PHE A 245 -32.08 -11.70 -16.02
C PHE A 245 -33.42 -12.06 -15.35
N ALA A 246 -33.85 -11.28 -14.35
CA ALA A 246 -35.14 -11.48 -13.69
C ALA A 246 -36.35 -11.22 -14.61
N SER A 247 -36.22 -10.35 -15.62
CA SER A 247 -37.26 -10.09 -16.61
C SER A 247 -37.35 -11.14 -17.74
N ARG A 248 -36.45 -12.11 -17.78
CA ARG A 248 -36.51 -13.25 -18.72
C ARG A 248 -37.13 -14.45 -18.01
N THR A 249 -38.44 -14.40 -17.77
CA THR A 249 -39.22 -15.59 -17.41
C THR A 249 -39.14 -16.60 -18.56
N PRO A 250 -38.87 -17.90 -18.31
CA PRO A 250 -39.01 -18.90 -19.36
C PRO A 250 -40.49 -19.00 -19.74
N LEU A 251 -40.80 -18.83 -21.02
CA LEU A 251 -42.06 -19.34 -21.56
C LEU A 251 -41.98 -20.86 -21.42
N LEU A 252 -42.71 -21.40 -20.44
CA LEU A 252 -43.01 -22.82 -20.37
C LEU A 252 -43.84 -23.16 -21.62
N VAL A 253 -43.26 -23.94 -22.52
CA VAL A 253 -43.96 -24.76 -23.51
C VAL A 253 -43.73 -26.21 -23.10
#